data_AF-A0A1Q6HQN9-F1
#
_entry.id   AF-A0A1Q6HQN9-F1
#
_cell.length_a   1.000
_cell.length_b   1.000
_cell.length_c   1.000
_cell.angle_alpha   90.00
_cell.angle_beta   90.00
_cell.angle_gamma   90.00
#
_symmetry.space_group_name_H-M   'P 1'
#
loop_
_entity.id
_entity.type
_entity.pdbx_description
1 polymer ?
#
loop_
_entity_poly.entity_id
_entity_poly.type
_entity_poly.pdbx_seq_one_letter_code
_entity_poly.pdbx_strand_id
1 'polypeptide(L)'
;MKKILFFMAIFLLLVGCSKDDDTDETKYCWNFQIRVMTTIYNGSEKTSSVITNETICDLTEAEANEMKEKIYNVSEGSKGGYRVKIVTEAIGLSKKRNNSNGNSQYDRGDWS
;
A
#
# COMPACT_ATOMS: atom_id res chain seq x y z
N MET A 1 0.94 41.42 -47.59
CA MET A 1 1.51 40.15 -47.08
C MET A 1 2.00 40.37 -45.65
N LYS A 2 1.11 40.23 -44.64
CA LYS A 2 1.35 40.54 -43.22
C LYS A 2 0.78 39.44 -42.31
N LYS A 3 1.02 38.17 -42.67
CA LYS A 3 0.49 37.02 -41.89
C LYS A 3 1.55 35.96 -41.55
N ILE A 4 2.84 36.25 -41.77
CA ILE A 4 3.93 35.28 -41.53
C ILE A 4 4.63 35.53 -40.17
N LEU A 5 4.39 36.68 -39.52
CA LEU A 5 5.07 37.02 -38.27
C LEU A 5 4.46 36.41 -36.99
N PHE A 6 3.32 35.69 -37.08
CA PHE A 6 2.67 35.12 -35.89
C PHE A 6 3.03 33.66 -35.60
N PHE A 7 3.72 32.96 -36.52
CA PHE A 7 4.07 31.55 -36.32
C PHE A 7 5.44 31.33 -35.65
N MET A 8 6.29 32.37 -35.57
CA MET A 8 7.63 32.23 -34.97
C MET A 8 7.66 32.40 -33.44
N ALA A 9 6.62 32.99 -32.84
CA ALA A 9 6.56 33.18 -31.39
C ALA A 9 6.05 31.94 -30.62
N ILE A 10 5.44 30.97 -31.31
CA ILE A 10 4.89 29.76 -30.66
C ILE A 10 5.94 28.67 -30.49
N PHE A 11 6.98 28.64 -31.33
CA PHE A 11 8.09 27.66 -31.19
C PHE A 11 9.06 27.98 -30.04
N LEU A 12 9.02 29.20 -29.48
CA LEU A 12 9.90 29.62 -28.38
C LEU A 12 9.35 29.29 -26.98
N LEU A 13 8.12 28.75 -26.87
CA LEU A 13 7.55 28.28 -25.60
C LEU A 13 7.81 26.78 -25.33
N LEU A 14 8.46 26.06 -26.25
CA LEU A 14 8.86 24.66 -26.03
C LEU A 14 10.27 24.51 -25.46
N VAL A 15 10.99 25.62 -25.19
CA VAL A 15 12.22 25.60 -24.39
C VAL A 15 11.85 25.85 -22.92
N GLY A 16 10.97 24.99 -22.41
CA GLY A 16 10.67 24.84 -20.99
C GLY A 16 11.40 23.62 -20.43
N CYS A 17 12.69 23.44 -20.75
CA CYS A 17 13.54 22.48 -20.05
C CYS A 17 14.10 23.14 -18.79
N SER A 18 13.35 23.11 -17.69
CA SER A 18 13.93 23.30 -16.35
C SER A 18 13.01 22.72 -15.28
N LYS A 19 12.87 21.41 -15.34
CA LYS A 19 12.87 20.46 -14.24
C LYS A 19 12.28 19.24 -14.89
N ASP A 20 13.16 18.30 -15.23
CA ASP A 20 12.74 16.91 -15.27
C ASP A 20 11.95 16.70 -13.96
N ASP A 21 10.64 16.54 -14.11
CA ASP A 21 9.77 16.03 -13.07
C ASP A 21 10.27 14.61 -12.80
N ASP A 22 11.31 14.50 -11.96
CA ASP A 22 11.73 13.27 -11.28
C ASP A 22 10.65 12.87 -10.26
N THR A 23 9.39 12.81 -10.68
CA THR A 23 8.40 11.90 -10.10
C THR A 23 8.61 10.52 -10.71
N ASP A 24 9.84 10.02 -10.68
CA ASP A 24 10.06 8.59 -10.68
C ASP A 24 9.47 8.09 -9.36
N GLU A 25 8.20 7.68 -9.39
CA GLU A 25 7.57 6.98 -8.26
C GLU A 25 8.38 5.71 -7.99
N THR A 26 9.39 5.84 -7.14
CA THR A 26 10.39 4.80 -6.94
C THR A 26 9.68 3.57 -6.37
N LYS A 27 9.84 2.44 -7.04
CA LYS A 27 9.22 1.17 -6.67
C LYS A 27 10.09 0.43 -5.66
N TYR A 28 9.45 -0.18 -4.67
CA TYR A 28 10.11 -0.92 -3.60
C TYR A 28 9.43 -2.27 -3.34
N CYS A 29 10.10 -3.12 -2.58
CA CYS A 29 9.46 -4.24 -1.90
C CYS A 29 8.88 -3.78 -0.57
N TRP A 30 7.65 -4.20 -0.29
CA TRP A 30 6.88 -3.84 0.89
C TRP A 30 6.48 -5.09 1.64
N ASN A 31 6.63 -5.08 2.95
CA ASN A 31 6.11 -6.11 3.84
C ASN A 31 4.77 -5.66 4.41
N PHE A 32 3.75 -6.46 4.17
CA PHE A 32 2.40 -6.33 4.71
C PHE A 32 2.26 -7.27 5.89
N GLN A 33 1.91 -6.73 7.06
CA GLN A 33 1.50 -7.53 8.19
C GLN A 33 -0.02 -7.66 8.16
N ILE A 34 -0.52 -8.83 7.84
CA ILE A 34 -1.94 -9.12 7.67
C ILE A 34 -2.44 -9.86 8.90
N ARG A 35 -3.49 -9.34 9.53
CA ARG A 35 -4.20 -9.98 10.64
C ARG A 35 -5.52 -10.55 10.13
N VAL A 36 -5.79 -11.81 10.47
CA VAL A 36 -7.09 -12.44 10.31
C VAL A 36 -7.66 -12.73 11.69
N MET A 37 -8.72 -12.02 12.07
CA MET A 37 -9.47 -12.23 13.31
C MET A 37 -10.72 -13.05 13.01
N THR A 38 -10.93 -14.14 13.74
CA THR A 38 -12.14 -14.96 13.65
C THR A 38 -12.85 -14.95 15.00
N THR A 39 -14.08 -14.47 15.00
CA THR A 39 -14.98 -14.47 16.16
C THR A 39 -16.14 -15.42 15.92
N ILE A 40 -16.34 -16.35 16.85
CA ILE A 40 -17.44 -17.32 16.82
C ILE A 40 -18.39 -17.03 17.97
N TYR A 41 -19.68 -16.92 17.65
CA TYR A 41 -20.77 -16.73 18.60
C TYR A 41 -21.64 -17.99 18.62
N ASN A 42 -21.75 -18.63 19.79
CA ASN A 42 -22.68 -19.73 20.04
C ASN A 42 -23.05 -19.76 21.53
N GLY A 43 -23.83 -18.77 21.98
CA GLY A 43 -24.14 -18.55 23.41
C GLY A 43 -22.98 -18.03 24.26
N SER A 44 -21.75 -18.17 23.77
CA SER A 44 -20.52 -17.53 24.25
C SER A 44 -19.75 -16.95 23.07
N GLU A 45 -18.91 -15.94 23.32
CA GLU A 45 -18.04 -15.35 22.32
C GLU A 45 -16.62 -15.91 22.46
N LYS A 46 -16.06 -16.40 21.35
CA LYS A 46 -14.65 -16.79 21.26
C LYS A 46 -14.00 -16.11 20.08
N THR A 47 -12.91 -15.39 20.34
CA THR A 47 -12.12 -14.69 19.31
C THR A 47 -10.72 -15.28 19.24
N SER A 48 -10.23 -15.46 18.02
CA SER A 48 -8.86 -15.88 17.73
C SER A 48 -8.28 -14.99 16.62
N SER A 49 -6.97 -14.81 16.61
CA SER A 49 -6.28 -14.02 15.60
C SER A 49 -5.02 -14.71 15.12
N VAL A 50 -4.78 -14.67 13.81
CA VAL A 50 -3.54 -15.10 13.18
C VAL A 50 -2.92 -13.89 12.49
N ILE A 51 -1.60 -13.77 12.56
CA ILE A 51 -0.84 -12.73 11.86
C ILE A 51 0.09 -13.41 10.86
N THR A 52 0.06 -12.96 9.63
CA THR A 52 0.92 -13.40 8.53
C THR A 52 1.65 -12.20 7.95
N ASN A 53 2.89 -12.38 7.52
CA ASN A 53 3.66 -11.34 6.82
C ASN A 53 3.81 -11.73 5.35
N GLU A 54 3.45 -10.84 4.45
CA GLU A 54 3.58 -11.03 3.01
C GLU A 54 4.48 -9.94 2.41
N THR A 55 5.37 -10.31 1.50
CA THR A 55 6.23 -9.34 0.79
C THR A 55 5.77 -9.20 -0.64
N ILE A 56 5.49 -7.97 -1.08
CA ILE A 56 5.11 -7.65 -2.45
C ILE A 56 6.07 -6.59 -2.98
N CYS A 57 6.62 -6.82 -4.17
CA CYS A 57 7.62 -5.96 -4.81
C CYS A 57 7.04 -5.13 -5.94
N ASP A 58 7.86 -4.21 -6.44
CA ASP A 58 7.55 -3.35 -7.58
C ASP A 58 6.35 -2.41 -7.36
N LEU A 59 6.10 -2.04 -6.09
CA LEU A 59 5.05 -1.10 -5.72
C LEU A 59 5.63 0.26 -5.35
N THR A 60 4.98 1.32 -5.83
CA THR A 60 5.18 2.67 -5.32
C THR A 60 4.58 2.78 -3.91
N GLU A 61 4.90 3.85 -3.19
CA GLU A 61 4.32 4.07 -1.86
C GLU A 61 2.80 4.27 -1.90
N ALA A 62 2.28 4.91 -2.95
CA ALA A 62 0.85 5.07 -3.14
C ALA A 62 0.17 3.71 -3.40
N GLU A 63 0.73 2.89 -4.30
CA GLU A 63 0.21 1.56 -4.61
C GLU A 63 0.21 0.63 -3.37
N ALA A 64 1.27 0.70 -2.55
CA ALA A 64 1.37 -0.10 -1.33
C ALA A 64 0.34 0.31 -0.27
N ASN A 65 0.07 1.61 -0.12
CA ASN A 65 -0.98 2.11 0.76
C ASN A 65 -2.39 1.75 0.25
N GLU A 66 -2.65 1.90 -1.05
CA GLU A 66 -3.92 1.47 -1.65
C GLU A 66 -4.16 -0.03 -1.45
N MET A 67 -3.12 -0.85 -1.60
CA MET A 67 -3.20 -2.28 -1.35
C MET A 67 -3.47 -2.61 0.13
N LYS A 68 -2.85 -1.87 1.06
CA LYS A 68 -3.12 -2.01 2.51
C LYS A 68 -4.61 -1.79 2.80
N GLU A 69 -5.23 -0.79 2.20
CA GLU A 69 -6.67 -0.51 2.33
C GLU A 69 -7.52 -1.62 1.71
N LYS A 70 -7.15 -2.13 0.54
CA LYS A 70 -7.86 -3.23 -0.15
C LYS A 70 -7.83 -4.57 0.59
N ILE A 71 -6.83 -4.80 1.46
CA ILE A 71 -6.75 -6.02 2.28
C ILE A 71 -7.83 -6.05 3.36
N TYR A 72 -8.45 -4.89 3.69
CA TYR A 72 -9.55 -4.85 4.64
C TYR A 72 -10.79 -5.60 4.10
N ASN A 73 -11.20 -6.64 4.81
CA ASN A 73 -12.40 -7.41 4.47
C ASN A 73 -13.11 -7.91 5.73
N VAL A 74 -14.44 -7.87 5.70
CA VAL A 74 -15.29 -8.46 6.75
C VAL A 74 -16.22 -9.47 6.11
N SER A 75 -16.13 -10.71 6.55
CA SER A 75 -17.01 -11.80 6.14
C SER A 75 -17.80 -12.29 7.34
N GLU A 76 -19.11 -12.42 7.19
CA GLU A 76 -19.98 -12.96 8.23
C GLU A 76 -20.79 -14.13 7.68
N GLY A 77 -21.06 -15.12 8.53
CA GLY A 77 -21.85 -16.28 8.19
C GLY A 77 -22.53 -16.88 9.41
N SER A 78 -23.62 -17.61 9.20
CA SER A 78 -24.31 -18.32 10.26
C SER A 78 -24.77 -19.70 9.80
N LYS A 79 -24.64 -20.69 10.69
CA LYS A 79 -25.10 -22.06 10.44
C LYS A 79 -25.31 -22.80 11.76
N GLY A 80 -26.45 -23.47 11.91
CA GLY A 80 -26.70 -24.37 13.04
C GLY A 80 -26.56 -23.73 14.42
N GLY A 81 -27.01 -22.47 14.59
CA GLY A 81 -26.91 -21.72 15.85
C GLY A 81 -25.56 -21.02 16.08
N TYR A 82 -24.57 -21.24 15.22
CA TYR A 82 -23.31 -20.52 15.23
C TYR A 82 -23.40 -19.30 14.31
N ARG A 83 -22.86 -18.18 14.76
CA ARG A 83 -22.49 -17.03 13.90
C ARG A 83 -20.98 -16.89 13.91
N VAL A 84 -20.38 -16.67 12.74
CA VAL A 84 -18.94 -16.50 12.57
C VAL A 84 -18.71 -15.16 11.88
N LYS A 85 -17.76 -14.38 12.41
CA LYS A 85 -17.25 -13.15 11.80
C LYS A 85 -15.76 -13.30 11.58
N ILE A 86 -15.32 -13.04 10.36
CA ILE A 86 -13.91 -13.04 9.97
C ILE A 86 -13.58 -11.62 9.53
N VAL A 87 -12.57 -11.01 10.16
CA VAL A 87 -12.02 -9.70 9.77
C VAL A 87 -10.60 -9.93 9.30
N THR A 88 -10.31 -9.55 8.06
CA THR A 88 -8.96 -9.50 7.51
C THR A 88 -8.56 -8.04 7.39
N GLU A 89 -7.37 -7.67 7.86
CA GLU A 89 -6.86 -6.30 7.79
C GLU A 89 -5.33 -6.30 7.67
N ALA A 90 -4.78 -5.34 6.92
CA ALA A 90 -3.35 -5.06 6.94
C ALA A 90 -3.03 -4.10 8.10
N ILE A 91 -2.46 -4.63 9.17
CA ILE A 91 -2.15 -3.88 10.41
C ILE A 91 -0.77 -3.23 10.38
N GLY A 92 0.05 -3.55 9.39
CA GLY A 92 1.39 -2.98 9.23
C GLY A 92 1.81 -2.94 7.78
N LEU A 93 2.56 -1.90 7.42
CA LEU A 93 3.16 -1.71 6.11
C LEU A 93 4.59 -1.18 6.32
N SER A 94 5.58 -1.82 5.73
CA SER A 94 6.98 -1.36 5.84
C SER A 94 7.77 -1.63 4.57
N LYS A 95 8.66 -0.70 4.19
CA LYS A 95 9.61 -0.92 3.09
C LYS A 95 10.60 -2.01 3.50
N LYS A 96 10.77 -3.03 2.66
CA LYS A 96 11.84 -4.02 2.80
C LYS A 96 13.15 -3.33 2.45
N ARG A 97 14.03 -3.17 3.43
CA ARG A 97 15.39 -2.69 3.16
C ARG A 97 16.15 -3.76 2.40
N ASN A 98 16.74 -3.40 1.26
CA ASN A 98 17.81 -4.20 0.67
C ASN A 98 19.02 -4.08 1.61
N ASN A 99 19.14 -5.04 2.53
CA ASN A 99 20.29 -5.10 3.42
C ASN A 99 21.49 -5.64 2.62
N SER A 100 22.20 -4.74 1.94
CA SER A 100 23.51 -5.04 1.36
C SER A 100 24.60 -5.18 2.43
N ASN A 101 24.29 -5.02 3.71
CA ASN A 101 25.17 -5.34 4.83
C ASN A 101 24.37 -6.07 5.92
N GLY A 102 24.84 -7.26 6.28
CA GLY A 102 24.14 -8.24 7.11
C GLY A 102 23.95 -7.85 8.56
N ASN A 103 23.04 -6.92 8.85
CA ASN A 103 22.47 -6.81 10.19
C ASN A 103 20.99 -6.39 10.12
N SER A 104 20.10 -7.34 10.37
CA SER A 104 18.65 -7.17 10.37
C SER A 104 18.22 -6.41 11.64
N GLN A 105 18.20 -5.08 11.57
CA GLN A 105 17.45 -4.25 12.51
C GLN A 105 16.17 -3.74 11.84
N TYR A 106 15.04 -4.27 12.33
CA TYR A 106 13.73 -3.69 12.09
C TYR A 106 13.64 -2.39 12.88
N ASP A 107 13.59 -1.25 12.21
CA ASP A 107 13.24 0.00 12.89
C ASP A 107 11.73 0.01 13.12
N ARG A 108 11.34 -0.06 14.39
CA ARG A 108 10.03 0.42 14.85
C ARG A 108 9.98 1.92 14.54
N GLY A 109 9.49 2.28 13.37
CA GLY A 109 9.12 3.66 13.06
C GLY A 109 8.04 4.12 14.04
N ASP A 110 8.22 5.32 14.58
CA ASP A 110 7.35 6.01 15.52
C ASP A 110 5.87 5.99 15.10
N TRP A 111 5.01 5.71 16.07
CA TRP A 111 3.55 5.75 15.94
C TRP A 111 3.08 6.99 16.69
N SER A 112 2.68 8.02 15.95
CA SER A 112 1.90 9.17 16.44
C SER A 112 0.50 9.13 15.85
#